data_AF-A0A944C0I6-F1
#
_entry.id   AF-A0A944C0I6-F1
#
_cell.length_a   1.000
_cell.length_b   1.000
_cell.length_c   1.000
_cell.angle_alpha   90.00
_cell.angle_beta   90.00
_cell.angle_gamma   90.00
#
_symmetry.space_group_name_H-M   'P 1'
#
loop_
_entity.id
_entity.type
_entity.pdbx_description
1 polymer ?
#
loop_
_entity_poly.entity_id
_entity_poly.type
_entity_poly.pdbx_seq_one_letter_code
_entity_poly.pdbx_strand_id
1 'polypeptide(L)'
;MFKEVSLFLFFIFLLTLPLQAQREGFSSSPVPDAVFQRMKGKSYKSGCTVPRSELRYLRVLHHTPEGEVKNGEIVCHRRIANDLLEIFRELFRARYPIAQIRLIDDFGADDTRSMEANNTSCFNFRRVAGSSKLSKHAQGLAIDINPLFNP
;
A
#
# COMPACT_ATOMS: atom_id res chain seq x y z
N MET A 1 28.10 47.95 -3.24
CA MET A 1 26.71 47.97 -2.75
C MET A 1 26.03 46.70 -3.27
N PHE A 2 26.03 45.65 -2.45
CA PHE A 2 25.51 44.31 -2.76
C PHE A 2 23.99 44.29 -2.64
N LYS A 3 23.27 44.21 -3.77
CA LYS A 3 21.88 43.74 -3.89
C LYS A 3 21.76 43.16 -5.32
N GLU A 4 20.84 42.23 -5.59
CA GLU A 4 20.57 41.56 -6.90
C GLU A 4 20.97 40.07 -7.05
N VAL A 5 21.33 39.31 -5.99
CA VAL A 5 21.53 37.83 -6.11
C VAL A 5 20.41 37.00 -5.44
N SER A 6 19.38 37.63 -4.87
CA SER A 6 18.45 36.95 -3.93
C SER A 6 17.02 36.74 -4.45
N LEU A 7 16.80 36.55 -5.76
CA LEU A 7 15.46 36.21 -6.28
C LEU A 7 15.41 34.89 -7.07
N PHE A 8 16.53 34.45 -7.66
CA PHE A 8 16.56 33.21 -8.44
C PHE A 8 16.60 31.94 -7.57
N LEU A 9 17.16 32.02 -6.35
CA LEU A 9 17.22 30.90 -5.40
C LEU A 9 15.88 30.59 -4.71
N PHE A 10 14.95 31.55 -4.64
CA PHE A 10 13.63 31.35 -4.02
C PHE A 10 12.65 30.59 -4.94
N PHE A 11 12.81 30.75 -6.26
CA PHE A 11 11.95 30.09 -7.25
C PHE A 11 12.26 28.59 -7.42
N ILE A 12 13.52 28.19 -7.21
CA ILE A 12 13.92 26.78 -7.23
C ILE A 12 13.39 26.02 -5.99
N PHE A 13 13.27 26.69 -4.84
CA PHE A 13 12.81 26.08 -3.59
C PHE A 13 11.31 25.72 -3.59
N LEU A 14 10.49 26.48 -4.34
CA LEU A 14 9.05 26.23 -4.48
C LEU A 14 8.71 25.02 -5.37
N LEU A 15 9.59 24.62 -6.29
CA LEU A 15 9.41 23.42 -7.11
C LEU A 15 9.94 22.14 -6.45
N THR A 16 10.83 22.24 -5.46
CA THR A 16 11.35 21.08 -4.72
C THR A 16 10.46 20.62 -3.57
N LEU A 17 9.70 21.52 -2.93
CA LEU A 17 8.75 21.22 -1.85
C LEU A 17 7.69 20.16 -2.21
N PRO A 18 7.01 20.21 -3.39
CA PRO A 18 6.03 19.17 -3.73
C PRO A 18 6.70 17.81 -3.98
N LEU A 19 7.93 17.78 -4.48
CA LEU A 19 8.65 16.53 -4.74
C LEU A 19 9.11 15.85 -3.44
N GLN A 20 9.52 16.64 -2.44
CA GLN A 20 9.98 16.14 -1.15
C GLN A 20 8.80 15.68 -0.27
N ALA A 21 7.69 16.42 -0.25
CA ALA A 21 6.44 15.97 0.38
C ALA A 21 5.90 14.68 -0.25
N GLN A 22 6.10 14.48 -1.56
CA GLN A 22 5.74 13.25 -2.27
C GLN A 22 6.66 12.06 -1.95
N ARG A 23 7.84 12.28 -1.36
CA ARG A 23 8.70 11.20 -0.81
C ARG A 23 8.31 10.82 0.61
N GLU A 24 7.84 11.75 1.43
CA GLU A 24 7.57 11.48 2.86
C GLU A 24 6.33 10.60 3.12
N GLY A 25 5.42 10.45 2.15
CA GLY A 25 4.22 9.60 2.28
C GLY A 25 4.33 8.18 1.70
N PHE A 26 5.43 7.86 1.01
CA PHE A 26 5.59 6.58 0.28
C PHE A 26 6.88 5.89 0.69
N SER A 27 6.78 4.77 1.40
CA SER A 27 7.94 4.04 1.90
C SER A 27 7.77 2.53 1.85
N SER A 28 8.89 1.81 1.83
CA SER A 28 8.95 0.35 1.96
C SER A 28 9.91 0.01 3.09
N SER A 29 9.51 -0.92 3.95
CA SER A 29 10.36 -1.44 5.03
C SER A 29 10.16 -2.94 5.22
N PRO A 30 11.08 -3.64 5.92
CA PRO A 30 10.76 -4.95 6.48
C PRO A 30 9.49 -4.85 7.33
N VAL A 31 8.63 -5.88 7.30
CA VAL A 31 7.39 -5.88 8.09
C VAL A 31 7.73 -5.68 9.57
N PRO A 32 7.31 -4.57 10.24
CA PRO A 32 7.62 -4.34 11.66
C PRO A 32 6.94 -5.34 12.59
N ASP A 33 7.46 -5.53 13.81
CA ASP A 33 6.88 -6.51 14.75
C ASP A 33 5.42 -6.20 15.09
N ALA A 34 5.10 -4.93 15.35
CA ALA A 34 3.73 -4.51 15.63
C ALA A 34 2.76 -4.83 14.48
N VAL A 35 3.21 -4.67 13.23
CA VAL A 35 2.42 -5.04 12.05
C VAL A 35 2.29 -6.56 11.94
N PHE A 36 3.38 -7.29 12.15
CA PHE A 36 3.36 -8.75 12.07
C PHE A 36 2.47 -9.39 13.15
N GLN A 37 2.38 -8.79 14.34
CA GLN A 37 1.42 -9.24 15.37
C GLN A 37 -0.04 -9.08 14.94
N ARG A 38 -0.38 -8.04 14.16
CA ARG A 38 -1.72 -7.91 13.57
C ARG A 38 -2.01 -9.04 12.56
N MET A 39 -0.99 -9.49 11.83
CA MET A 39 -1.10 -10.50 10.77
C MET A 39 -1.18 -11.95 11.28
N LYS A 40 -0.51 -12.24 12.39
CA LYS A 40 -0.31 -13.60 12.91
C LYS A 40 -1.66 -14.25 13.23
N GLY A 41 -1.88 -15.44 12.65
CA GLY A 41 -3.13 -16.20 12.81
C GLY A 41 -4.28 -15.72 11.89
N LYS A 42 -4.09 -14.62 11.15
CA LYS A 42 -5.07 -14.05 10.22
C LYS A 42 -4.56 -14.14 8.78
N SER A 43 -3.99 -13.08 8.22
CA SER A 43 -3.39 -13.09 6.87
C SER A 43 -2.11 -13.92 6.84
N TYR A 44 -1.43 -14.09 7.97
CA TYR A 44 -0.27 -14.96 8.15
C TYR A 44 -0.62 -16.15 9.05
N LYS A 45 -1.16 -17.22 8.46
CA LYS A 45 -1.62 -18.43 9.18
C LYS A 45 -0.47 -19.38 9.49
N SER A 46 -0.72 -20.36 10.36
CA SER A 46 0.18 -21.50 10.53
C SER A 46 0.35 -22.22 9.18
N GLY A 47 1.59 -22.59 8.85
CA GLY A 47 1.94 -23.18 7.56
C GLY A 47 2.05 -22.17 6.40
N CYS A 48 2.05 -20.86 6.67
CA CYS A 48 2.42 -19.87 5.66
C CYS A 48 3.82 -20.19 5.10
N THR A 49 3.90 -20.38 3.78
CA THR A 49 5.14 -20.78 3.09
C THR A 49 5.99 -19.58 2.65
N VAL A 50 5.48 -18.36 2.80
CA VAL A 50 6.21 -17.13 2.48
C VAL A 50 6.91 -16.64 3.74
N PRO A 51 8.25 -16.62 3.80
CA PRO A 51 8.96 -16.09 4.96
C PRO A 51 8.63 -14.61 5.16
N ARG A 52 8.47 -14.17 6.42
CA ARG A 52 8.31 -12.74 6.75
C ARG A 52 9.40 -11.85 6.13
N SER A 53 10.64 -12.35 6.00
CA SER A 53 11.76 -11.65 5.37
C SER A 53 11.56 -11.38 3.86
N GLU A 54 10.71 -12.16 3.20
CA GLU A 54 10.31 -11.95 1.80
C GLU A 54 9.17 -10.94 1.66
N LEU A 55 8.52 -10.57 2.76
CA LEU A 55 7.46 -9.56 2.77
C LEU A 55 8.00 -8.15 3.05
N ARG A 56 7.30 -7.15 2.55
CA ARG A 56 7.54 -5.73 2.81
C ARG A 56 6.24 -5.08 3.26
N TYR A 57 6.37 -4.15 4.20
CA TYR A 57 5.32 -3.26 4.62
C TYR A 57 5.50 -1.93 3.88
N LEU A 58 4.47 -1.51 3.16
CA LEU A 58 4.44 -0.25 2.44
C LEU A 58 3.52 0.73 3.15
N ARG A 59 3.99 1.98 3.22
CA ARG A 59 3.15 3.15 3.48
C ARG A 59 2.95 3.85 2.15
N VAL A 60 1.70 4.21 1.85
CA VAL A 60 1.32 4.93 0.63
C VAL A 60 0.35 6.05 0.99
N LEU A 61 0.23 7.06 0.13
CA LEU A 61 -0.86 8.03 0.18
C LEU A 61 -1.90 7.71 -0.90
N HIS A 62 -3.16 8.03 -0.64
CA HIS A 62 -4.25 7.95 -1.60
C HIS A 62 -5.26 9.08 -1.37
N HIS A 63 -6.05 9.37 -2.41
CA HIS A 63 -7.22 10.22 -2.30
C HIS A 63 -8.47 9.37 -2.06
N THR A 64 -9.30 9.73 -1.08
CA THR A 64 -10.62 9.11 -0.92
C THR A 64 -11.58 9.57 -2.03
N PRO A 65 -12.76 8.95 -2.19
CA PRO A 65 -13.79 9.44 -3.12
C PRO A 65 -14.20 10.89 -2.88
N GLU A 66 -14.12 11.37 -1.64
CA GLU A 66 -14.39 12.75 -1.23
C GLU A 66 -13.20 13.69 -1.49
N GLY A 67 -12.07 13.15 -1.96
CA GLY A 67 -10.85 13.90 -2.30
C GLY A 67 -9.85 14.06 -1.15
N GLU A 68 -10.15 13.55 0.05
CA GLU A 68 -9.24 13.66 1.21
C GLU A 68 -7.96 12.84 1.00
N VAL A 69 -6.82 13.36 1.45
CA VAL A 69 -5.56 12.60 1.45
C VAL A 69 -5.50 11.72 2.69
N LYS A 70 -5.37 10.40 2.51
CA LYS A 70 -5.22 9.43 3.60
C LYS A 70 -3.96 8.58 3.43
N ASN A 71 -3.48 8.07 4.56
CA ASN A 71 -2.43 7.06 4.59
C ASN A 71 -3.02 5.66 4.33
N GLY A 72 -2.30 4.85 3.57
CA GLY A 72 -2.59 3.45 3.32
C GLY A 72 -1.52 2.52 3.87
N GLU A 73 -1.93 1.29 4.20
CA GLU A 73 -1.06 0.21 4.65
C GLU A 73 -1.13 -0.99 3.70
N ILE A 74 0.01 -1.47 3.21
CA ILE A 74 0.06 -2.64 2.32
C ILE A 74 1.15 -3.59 2.82
N VAL A 75 0.86 -4.89 2.86
CA VAL A 75 1.90 -5.93 2.94
C VAL A 75 1.93 -6.67 1.62
N CYS A 76 3.11 -6.77 1.01
CA CYS A 76 3.35 -7.44 -0.28
C CYS A 76 4.67 -8.19 -0.27
N HIS A 77 4.94 -8.97 -1.32
CA HIS A 77 6.25 -9.58 -1.52
C HIS A 77 7.27 -8.51 -1.96
N ARG A 78 8.50 -8.59 -1.44
CA ARG A 78 9.61 -7.69 -1.80
C ARG A 78 9.90 -7.55 -3.30
N ARG A 79 9.48 -8.54 -4.10
CA ARG A 79 9.68 -8.56 -5.56
C ARG A 79 8.84 -7.52 -6.29
N ILE A 80 7.68 -7.15 -5.75
CA ILE A 80 6.77 -6.18 -6.37
C ILE A 80 6.64 -4.89 -5.55
N ALA A 81 7.40 -4.77 -4.46
CA ALA A 81 7.27 -3.66 -3.52
C ALA A 81 7.55 -2.28 -4.16
N ASN A 82 8.59 -2.20 -5.01
CA ASN A 82 8.93 -0.95 -5.68
C ASN A 82 7.91 -0.61 -6.78
N ASP A 83 7.49 -1.60 -7.57
CA ASP A 83 6.47 -1.43 -8.61
C ASP A 83 5.15 -0.95 -8.01
N LEU A 84 4.72 -1.53 -6.87
CA LEU A 84 3.53 -1.05 -6.16
C LEU A 84 3.71 0.39 -5.69
N LEU A 85 4.85 0.75 -5.11
CA LEU A 85 5.10 2.16 -4.71
C LEU A 85 5.03 3.11 -5.90
N GLU A 86 5.52 2.72 -7.07
CA GLU A 86 5.42 3.52 -8.29
C GLU A 86 3.96 3.64 -8.76
N ILE A 87 3.23 2.54 -8.84
CA ILE A 87 1.80 2.53 -9.20
C ILE A 87 0.99 3.44 -8.27
N PHE A 88 1.16 3.32 -6.95
CA PHE A 88 0.42 4.17 -6.01
C PHE A 88 0.82 5.64 -6.08
N ARG A 89 2.06 5.97 -6.44
CA ARG A 89 2.43 7.37 -6.73
C ARG A 89 1.72 7.91 -7.95
N GLU A 90 1.63 7.13 -9.03
CA GLU A 90 0.91 7.52 -10.23
C GLU A 90 -0.59 7.67 -9.98
N LEU A 91 -1.22 6.72 -9.27
CA LEU A 91 -2.62 6.83 -8.85
C LEU A 91 -2.87 8.06 -7.99
N PHE A 92 -1.98 8.36 -7.05
CA PHE A 92 -2.07 9.54 -6.20
C PHE A 92 -1.94 10.84 -7.01
N ARG A 93 -0.96 10.94 -7.92
CA ARG A 93 -0.78 12.09 -8.83
C ARG A 93 -2.00 12.30 -9.73
N ALA A 94 -2.58 11.22 -10.22
CA ALA A 94 -3.80 11.24 -11.02
C ALA A 94 -5.07 11.54 -10.21
N ARG A 95 -4.97 11.65 -8.86
CA ARG A 95 -6.11 11.77 -7.94
C ARG A 95 -7.16 10.68 -8.16
N TYR A 96 -6.72 9.47 -8.51
CA TYR A 96 -7.61 8.33 -8.65
C TYR A 96 -8.23 8.00 -7.28
N PRO A 97 -9.57 7.93 -7.17
CA PRO A 97 -10.24 7.72 -5.89
C PRO A 97 -10.08 6.27 -5.43
N ILE A 98 -9.55 6.09 -4.22
CA ILE A 98 -9.43 4.78 -3.55
C ILE A 98 -10.20 4.87 -2.23
N ALA A 99 -11.16 3.98 -2.01
CA ALA A 99 -12.04 4.07 -0.84
C ALA A 99 -11.27 3.93 0.47
N GLN A 100 -10.43 2.90 0.58
CA GLN A 100 -9.52 2.72 1.70
C GLN A 100 -8.41 1.72 1.34
N ILE A 101 -7.28 1.86 2.04
CA ILE A 101 -6.13 0.95 1.93
C ILE A 101 -5.73 0.52 3.34
N ARG A 102 -6.24 -0.62 3.79
CA ARG A 102 -5.97 -1.20 5.10
C ARG A 102 -5.51 -2.63 4.96
N LEU A 103 -4.75 -3.11 5.94
CA LEU A 103 -4.41 -4.52 6.01
C LEU A 103 -5.69 -5.35 6.13
N ILE A 104 -5.76 -6.45 5.38
CA ILE A 104 -6.91 -7.36 5.43
C ILE A 104 -7.15 -7.93 6.83
N ASP A 105 -6.12 -7.90 7.68
CA ASP A 105 -6.16 -8.30 9.09
C ASP A 105 -7.13 -7.47 9.95
N ASP A 106 -7.40 -6.23 9.54
CA ASP A 106 -8.41 -5.37 10.17
C ASP A 106 -9.84 -5.90 9.93
N PHE A 107 -10.01 -6.74 8.90
CA PHE A 107 -11.24 -7.44 8.54
C PHE A 107 -11.23 -8.92 8.96
N GLY A 108 -10.23 -9.33 9.75
CA GLY A 108 -10.07 -10.73 10.16
C GLY A 108 -9.48 -11.65 9.09
N ALA A 109 -8.86 -11.09 8.04
CA ALA A 109 -8.41 -11.79 6.84
C ALA A 109 -9.53 -12.51 6.06
N ASP A 110 -10.75 -12.01 6.20
CA ASP A 110 -11.94 -12.42 5.46
C ASP A 110 -12.04 -11.60 4.16
N ASP A 111 -11.94 -12.28 3.02
CA ASP A 111 -11.95 -11.60 1.71
C ASP A 111 -13.31 -10.94 1.44
N THR A 112 -14.42 -11.56 1.85
CA THR A 112 -15.77 -11.01 1.64
C THR A 112 -15.96 -9.72 2.41
N ARG A 113 -15.62 -9.70 3.71
CA ARG A 113 -15.73 -8.48 4.54
C ARG A 113 -14.83 -7.35 4.03
N SER A 114 -13.62 -7.68 3.58
CA SER A 114 -12.70 -6.70 3.00
C SER A 114 -13.22 -6.15 1.67
N MET A 115 -13.76 -7.02 0.82
CA MET A 115 -14.33 -6.65 -0.48
C MET A 115 -15.59 -5.81 -0.34
N GLU A 116 -16.52 -6.20 0.53
CA GLU A 116 -17.75 -5.44 0.83
C GLU A 116 -17.44 -4.04 1.38
N ALA A 117 -16.34 -3.91 2.13
CA ALA A 117 -15.83 -2.62 2.59
C ALA A 117 -15.07 -1.84 1.49
N ASN A 118 -14.97 -2.37 0.28
CA ASN A 118 -14.20 -1.82 -0.84
C ASN A 118 -12.72 -1.56 -0.51
N ASN A 119 -12.13 -2.42 0.34
CA ASN A 119 -10.77 -2.25 0.81
C ASN A 119 -9.74 -2.75 -0.21
N THR A 120 -8.80 -1.88 -0.55
CA THR A 120 -7.64 -2.22 -1.38
C THR A 120 -6.60 -2.98 -0.55
N SER A 121 -6.23 -4.20 -0.96
CA SER A 121 -5.31 -5.04 -0.17
C SER A 121 -4.51 -6.03 -1.03
N CYS A 122 -3.39 -6.54 -0.49
CA CYS A 122 -2.43 -7.38 -1.21
C CYS A 122 -2.21 -8.76 -0.58
N PHE A 123 -1.48 -8.85 0.53
CA PHE A 123 -1.17 -10.16 1.13
C PHE A 123 -2.34 -10.74 1.95
N ASN A 124 -2.76 -11.95 1.59
CA ASN A 124 -3.64 -12.81 2.39
C ASN A 124 -3.28 -14.28 2.15
N PHE A 125 -2.68 -14.97 3.12
CA PHE A 125 -2.35 -16.39 2.98
C PHE A 125 -3.61 -17.27 3.00
N ARG A 126 -4.01 -17.71 1.80
CA ARG A 126 -5.17 -18.57 1.56
C ARG A 126 -5.01 -19.40 0.28
N ARG A 127 -5.87 -20.41 0.14
CA ARG A 127 -6.07 -21.10 -1.14
C ARG A 127 -7.10 -20.34 -1.98
N VAL A 128 -7.11 -20.63 -3.27
CA VAL A 128 -8.21 -20.21 -4.15
C VAL A 128 -9.47 -20.97 -3.75
N ALA A 129 -10.63 -20.31 -3.74
CA ALA A 129 -11.90 -20.95 -3.39
C ALA A 129 -12.15 -22.19 -4.24
N GLY A 130 -12.54 -23.30 -3.61
CA GLY A 130 -12.78 -24.58 -4.30
C GLY A 130 -11.51 -25.29 -4.84
N SER A 131 -10.30 -24.82 -4.49
CA SER A 131 -9.05 -25.38 -5.02
C SER A 131 -8.02 -25.68 -3.92
N SER A 132 -7.11 -26.62 -4.21
CA SER A 132 -5.90 -26.83 -3.43
C SER A 132 -4.78 -25.83 -3.80
N LYS A 133 -4.95 -25.00 -4.83
CA LYS A 133 -3.91 -24.05 -5.26
C LYS A 133 -3.84 -22.83 -4.34
N LEU A 134 -2.62 -22.39 -4.00
CA LEU A 134 -2.41 -21.12 -3.30
C LEU A 134 -2.79 -19.93 -4.20
N SER A 135 -3.46 -18.94 -3.61
CA SER A 135 -3.78 -17.68 -4.27
C SER A 135 -2.51 -16.86 -4.55
N LYS A 136 -2.55 -15.95 -5.53
CA LYS A 136 -1.48 -14.95 -5.71
C LYS A 136 -1.38 -13.97 -4.55
N HIS A 137 -2.50 -13.68 -3.89
CA HIS A 137 -2.52 -12.94 -2.61
C HIS A 137 -1.77 -13.69 -1.51
N ALA A 138 -1.79 -15.02 -1.53
CA ALA A 138 -1.04 -15.82 -0.56
C ALA A 138 0.48 -15.74 -0.74
N GLN A 139 0.90 -15.34 -1.93
CA GLN A 139 2.31 -15.08 -2.26
C GLN A 139 2.68 -13.60 -2.06
N GLY A 140 1.72 -12.72 -1.77
CA GLY A 140 1.92 -11.27 -1.76
C GLY A 140 2.26 -10.71 -3.15
N LEU A 141 1.76 -11.36 -4.21
CA LEU A 141 2.05 -11.05 -5.61
C LEU A 141 0.83 -10.55 -6.41
N ALA A 142 -0.28 -10.29 -5.73
CA ALA A 142 -1.49 -9.71 -6.33
C ALA A 142 -2.02 -8.63 -5.40
N ILE A 143 -2.67 -7.61 -5.97
CA ILE A 143 -3.32 -6.54 -5.24
C ILE A 143 -4.69 -6.29 -5.85
N ASP A 144 -5.69 -6.16 -4.99
CA ASP A 144 -7.04 -5.78 -5.38
C ASP A 144 -7.20 -4.29 -5.09
N ILE A 145 -7.65 -3.52 -6.09
CA ILE A 145 -7.91 -2.07 -5.95
C ILE A 145 -9.41 -1.85 -6.08
N ASN A 146 -10.02 -1.25 -5.05
CA ASN A 146 -11.46 -1.02 -4.96
C ASN A 146 -12.32 -2.24 -5.41
N PRO A 147 -12.13 -3.42 -4.79
CA PRO A 147 -12.71 -4.67 -5.28
C PRO A 147 -14.25 -4.74 -5.22
N LEU A 148 -14.93 -3.84 -4.50
CA LEU A 148 -16.39 -3.79 -4.56
C LEU A 148 -16.91 -3.38 -5.95
N PHE A 149 -16.17 -2.49 -6.62
CA PHE A 149 -16.53 -1.95 -7.92
C PHE A 149 -15.70 -2.55 -9.07
N ASN A 150 -14.57 -3.17 -8.75
CA ASN A 150 -13.71 -3.87 -9.70
C ASN A 150 -13.36 -5.30 -9.20
N PRO A 151 -14.37 -6.18 -9.09
CA PRO A 151 -14.21 -7.54 -8.57
C PRO A 151 -13.48 -8.50 -9.53
#